data_AF-A0A382AAS1-F1
#
_entry.id   AF-A0A382AAS1-F1
#
_cell.length_a   1.000
_cell.length_b   1.000
_cell.length_c   1.000
_cell.angle_alpha   90.00
_cell.angle_beta   90.00
_cell.angle_gamma   90.00
#
_symmetry.space_group_name_H-M   'P 1'
#
loop_
_entity.id
_entity.type
_entity.pdbx_description
1 polymer ?
#
loop_
_entity_poly.entity_id
_entity_poly.type
_entity_poly.pdbx_seq_one_letter_code
_entity_poly.pdbx_strand_id
1 'polypeptide(L)'
;MANFVSDGFLRFDELIPNELNEAAHNAMEDRTVQGGSAGVPFSQVWAQDSPMRRIFDMPEIQGIIHSMVGSDPLYDHQAIHIVNAGNHSGQIWHGDAIIDTRMHFDIQFFYFAHDTPREMGGTMILPGSHYRRICETD
;
A
#
# COMPACT_ATOMS: atom_id res chain seq x y z
N MET A 1 -10.79 13.21 3.99
CA MET A 1 -11.90 12.32 4.39
C MET A 1 -12.98 12.19 3.31
N ALA A 2 -13.64 13.27 2.88
CA ALA A 2 -14.76 13.19 1.93
C ALA A 2 -14.39 12.47 0.61
N ASN A 3 -13.25 12.80 0.01
CA ASN A 3 -12.80 12.17 -1.24
C ASN A 3 -12.49 10.68 -1.07
N PHE A 4 -11.93 10.26 0.07
CA PHE A 4 -11.70 8.84 0.33
C PHE A 4 -13.03 8.08 0.41
N VAL A 5 -14.02 8.67 1.08
CA VAL A 5 -15.35 8.07 1.20
C VAL A 5 -16.02 7.98 -0.17
N SER A 6 -15.96 9.02 -1.01
CA SER A 6 -16.59 8.99 -2.33
C SER A 6 -15.87 8.10 -3.33
N ASP A 7 -14.54 8.18 -3.37
CA ASP A 7 -13.73 7.64 -4.47
C ASP A 7 -13.06 6.31 -4.09
N GLY A 8 -12.93 5.99 -2.80
CA GLY A 8 -12.32 4.77 -2.30
C GLY A 8 -10.80 4.81 -2.17
N PHE A 9 -10.15 5.93 -2.54
CA PHE A 9 -8.71 6.09 -2.41
C PHE A 9 -8.31 7.56 -2.19
N LEU A 10 -7.06 7.76 -1.75
CA LEU A 10 -6.37 9.05 -1.74
C LEU A 10 -5.03 8.87 -2.42
N ARG A 11 -4.60 9.89 -3.18
CA ARG A 11 -3.30 9.92 -3.87
C ARG A 11 -2.48 11.08 -3.34
N PHE A 12 -1.22 10.79 -3.03
CA PHE A 12 -0.23 11.75 -2.59
C PHE A 12 0.99 11.64 -3.49
N ASP A 13 1.19 12.64 -4.33
CA ASP A 13 2.34 12.71 -5.23
C ASP A 13 3.54 13.30 -4.49
N GLU A 14 4.73 12.73 -4.72
CA GLU A 14 6.01 13.23 -4.21
C GLU A 14 6.07 13.42 -2.68
N LEU A 15 5.23 12.67 -1.93
CA LEU A 15 5.16 12.80 -0.46
C LEU A 15 6.42 12.26 0.22
N ILE A 16 7.01 11.19 -0.32
CA ILE A 16 8.18 10.54 0.24
C ILE A 16 9.45 11.15 -0.37
N PRO A 17 10.42 11.61 0.44
CA PRO A 17 11.70 12.13 -0.06
C PRO A 17 12.44 11.12 -0.95
N ASN A 18 13.10 11.61 -2.00
CA ASN A 18 13.82 10.77 -2.95
C ASN A 18 14.85 9.82 -2.31
N GLU A 19 15.57 10.25 -1.27
CA GLU A 19 16.52 9.39 -0.55
C GLU A 19 15.83 8.14 0.03
N LEU A 20 14.62 8.30 0.59
CA LEU A 20 13.87 7.19 1.15
C LEU A 20 13.27 6.31 0.04
N ASN A 21 12.84 6.92 -1.07
CA ASN A 21 12.40 6.20 -2.26
C ASN A 21 13.50 5.31 -2.83
N GLU A 22 14.70 5.84 -3.02
CA GLU A 22 15.86 5.08 -3.50
C GLU A 22 16.23 3.96 -2.52
N ALA A 23 16.26 4.22 -1.22
CA ALA A 23 16.56 3.21 -0.20
C ALA A 23 15.52 2.08 -0.19
N ALA A 24 14.23 2.42 -0.28
CA ALA A 24 13.16 1.44 -0.33
C ALA A 24 13.18 0.64 -1.65
N HIS A 25 13.40 1.30 -2.78
CA HIS A 25 13.51 0.65 -4.09
C HIS A 25 14.65 -0.39 -4.09
N ASN A 26 15.84 -0.01 -3.64
CA ASN A 26 16.99 -0.93 -3.53
C ASN A 26 16.65 -2.12 -2.62
N ALA A 27 16.01 -1.88 -1.48
CA ALA A 27 15.63 -2.95 -0.57
C ALA A 27 14.57 -3.90 -1.15
N MET A 28 13.64 -3.39 -1.97
CA MET A 28 12.66 -4.21 -2.70
C MET A 28 13.33 -5.07 -3.77
N GLU A 29 14.21 -4.49 -4.59
CA GLU A 29 14.97 -5.19 -5.63
C GLU A 29 15.87 -6.28 -5.03
N ASP A 30 16.56 -5.97 -3.94
CA ASP A 30 17.43 -6.91 -3.21
C ASP A 30 16.64 -7.92 -2.37
N ARG A 31 15.31 -7.81 -2.32
CA ARG A 31 14.39 -8.65 -1.53
C ARG A 31 14.73 -8.68 -0.04
N THR A 32 15.17 -7.56 0.51
CA THR A 32 15.55 -7.43 1.92
C THR A 32 14.44 -6.85 2.79
N VAL A 33 13.35 -6.36 2.20
CA VAL A 33 12.17 -5.89 2.95
C VAL A 33 11.47 -7.09 3.61
N GLN A 34 11.63 -7.20 4.93
CA GLN A 34 10.95 -8.18 5.77
C GLN A 34 9.71 -7.55 6.40
N GLY A 35 8.54 -8.15 6.17
CA GLY A 35 7.27 -7.73 6.80
C GLY A 35 7.04 -8.38 8.16
N GLY A 36 5.93 -8.01 8.79
CA GLY A 36 5.46 -8.59 10.05
C GLY A 36 4.48 -9.74 9.85
N SER A 37 4.02 -10.32 10.96
CA SER A 37 2.87 -11.24 10.97
C SER A 37 1.56 -10.48 11.16
N ALA A 38 0.48 -10.95 10.55
CA ALA A 38 -0.85 -10.37 10.77
C ALA A 38 -1.20 -10.29 12.26
N GLY A 39 -1.83 -9.18 12.65
CA GLY A 39 -2.29 -8.92 14.01
C GLY A 39 -1.26 -8.28 14.95
N VAL A 40 0.00 -8.10 14.54
CA VAL A 40 0.97 -7.33 15.34
C VAL A 40 0.67 -5.82 15.25
N PRO A 41 1.01 -5.02 16.28
CA PRO A 41 0.91 -3.57 16.17
C PRO A 41 1.72 -3.04 14.98
N PHE A 42 1.14 -2.15 14.18
CA PHE A 42 1.76 -1.64 12.96
C PHE A 42 3.16 -1.03 13.22
N SER A 43 3.33 -0.40 14.38
CA SER A 43 4.59 0.19 14.85
C SER A 43 5.73 -0.82 15.09
N GLN A 44 5.44 -2.13 15.04
CA GLN A 44 6.38 -3.21 15.31
C GLN A 44 6.68 -4.09 14.08
N VAL A 45 6.11 -3.76 12.92
CA VAL A 45 6.19 -4.59 11.71
C VAL A 45 7.60 -4.65 11.14
N TRP A 46 8.26 -3.49 11.02
CA TRP A 46 9.59 -3.37 10.42
C TRP A 46 10.65 -3.03 11.48
N ALA A 47 11.83 -3.60 11.29
CA ALA A 47 13.03 -3.29 12.07
C ALA A 47 13.41 -1.80 11.95
N GLN A 48 14.07 -1.25 12.98
CA GLN A 48 14.38 0.19 13.07
C GLN A 48 15.25 0.70 11.92
N ASP A 49 16.11 -0.14 11.37
CA ASP A 49 17.01 0.16 10.26
C ASP A 49 16.35 -0.05 8.88
N SER A 50 15.13 -0.55 8.82
CA SER A 50 14.41 -0.77 7.57
C SER A 50 14.02 0.57 6.90
N PRO A 51 14.18 0.71 5.57
CA PRO A 51 13.66 1.88 4.85
C PRO A 51 12.14 2.01 4.99
N MET A 52 11.41 0.89 5.06
CA MET A 52 9.96 0.90 5.28
C MET A 52 9.61 1.51 6.63
N ARG A 53 10.37 1.18 7.68
CA ARG A 53 10.20 1.78 9.00
C ARG A 53 10.39 3.30 8.96
N ARG A 54 11.46 3.77 8.31
CA ARG A 54 11.74 5.21 8.15
C ARG A 54 10.60 5.94 7.43
N ILE A 55 10.05 5.34 6.37
CA ILE A 55 8.91 5.91 5.62
C ILE A 55 7.66 5.98 6.50
N PHE A 56 7.30 4.87 7.14
CA PHE A 56 6.08 4.84 7.95
C PHE A 56 6.18 5.68 9.22
N ASP A 57 7.38 5.92 9.76
CA ASP A 57 7.60 6.82 10.90
C ASP A 57 7.52 8.32 10.52
N MET A 58 7.41 8.67 9.23
CA MET A 58 7.24 10.07 8.81
C MET A 58 5.98 10.68 9.42
N PRO A 59 6.04 11.92 9.95
CA PRO A 59 4.89 12.57 10.57
C PRO A 59 3.65 12.66 9.66
N GLU A 60 3.86 12.89 8.37
CA GLU A 60 2.80 12.97 7.36
C GLU A 60 2.09 11.62 7.19
N ILE A 61 2.86 10.52 7.15
CA ILE A 61 2.33 9.16 7.02
C ILE A 61 1.62 8.74 8.30
N GLN A 62 2.21 9.02 9.46
CA GLN A 62 1.56 8.80 10.77
C GLN A 62 0.25 9.58 10.89
N GLY A 63 0.21 10.83 10.39
CA GLY A 63 -1.00 11.64 10.35
C GLY A 63 -2.08 11.02 9.46
N ILE A 64 -1.71 10.51 8.28
CA ILE A 64 -2.63 9.78 7.39
C ILE A 64 -3.18 8.55 8.11
N ILE A 65 -2.31 7.67 8.63
CA ILE A 65 -2.71 6.46 9.37
C ILE A 65 -3.67 6.81 10.51
N HIS A 66 -3.29 7.77 11.35
CA HIS A 66 -4.10 8.18 12.49
C HIS A 66 -5.47 8.68 12.07
N SER A 67 -5.54 9.50 11.01
CA SER A 67 -6.80 10.05 10.52
C SER A 67 -7.75 9.01 9.93
N MET A 68 -7.23 7.87 9.49
CA MET A 68 -7.97 6.85 8.76
C MET A 68 -8.36 5.67 9.66
N VAL A 69 -7.42 5.15 10.44
CA VAL A 69 -7.58 3.91 11.22
C VAL A 69 -7.26 4.07 12.72
N GLY A 70 -6.99 5.29 13.18
CA GLY A 70 -6.72 5.59 14.58
C GLY A 70 -5.25 5.40 14.98
N SER A 71 -4.98 5.49 16.28
CA SER A 71 -3.61 5.64 16.82
C SER A 71 -2.79 4.36 16.95
N ASP A 72 -3.42 3.18 16.93
CA ASP A 72 -2.74 1.90 17.15
C ASP A 72 -3.33 0.80 16.26
N PRO A 73 -3.20 0.92 14.92
CA PRO A 73 -3.73 -0.09 14.02
C PRO A 73 -2.90 -1.37 14.08
N LEU A 74 -3.56 -2.47 13.76
CA LEU A 74 -2.90 -3.76 13.56
C LEU A 74 -2.45 -3.88 12.11
N TYR A 75 -1.30 -4.50 11.91
CA TYR A 75 -0.83 -4.89 10.59
C TYR A 75 -1.55 -6.15 10.12
N ASP A 76 -1.89 -6.22 8.83
CA ASP A 76 -2.46 -7.41 8.23
C ASP A 76 -1.40 -8.15 7.40
N HIS A 77 -1.08 -7.64 6.22
CA HIS A 77 -0.04 -8.21 5.37
C HIS A 77 0.55 -7.16 4.41
N GLN A 78 1.61 -7.56 3.70
CA GLN A 78 2.22 -6.79 2.63
C GLN A 78 2.60 -7.74 1.48
N ALA A 79 2.63 -7.21 0.27
CA ALA A 79 3.21 -7.87 -0.89
C ALA A 79 4.04 -6.86 -1.69
N ILE A 80 5.19 -7.30 -2.20
CA ILE A 80 6.06 -6.49 -3.04
C ILE A 80 5.82 -6.94 -4.48
N HIS A 81 5.26 -6.04 -5.29
CA HIS A 81 4.93 -6.30 -6.69
C HIS A 81 6.02 -5.70 -7.59
N ILE A 82 6.84 -6.57 -8.19
CA ILE A 82 7.88 -6.18 -9.16
C ILE A 82 7.43 -6.60 -10.54
N VAL A 83 7.29 -5.62 -11.45
CA VAL A 83 6.94 -5.84 -12.85
C VAL A 83 8.17 -5.59 -13.71
N ASN A 84 8.73 -6.67 -14.28
CA ASN A 84 9.90 -6.57 -15.14
C ASN A 84 9.57 -5.91 -16.49
N ALA A 85 10.56 -5.26 -17.09
CA ALA A 85 10.45 -4.71 -18.43
C ALA A 85 10.02 -5.78 -19.46
N GLY A 86 9.23 -5.37 -20.46
CA GLY A 86 8.68 -6.28 -21.47
C GLY A 86 7.53 -7.15 -20.96
N ASN A 87 6.93 -6.83 -19.80
CA ASN A 87 5.66 -7.41 -19.39
C ASN A 87 4.49 -6.65 -20.05
N HIS A 88 3.71 -7.35 -20.87
CA HIS A 88 2.56 -6.81 -21.60
C HIS A 88 1.20 -7.24 -21.02
N SER A 89 1.22 -7.91 -19.86
CA SER A 89 0.03 -8.37 -19.16
C SER A 89 -0.08 -7.70 -17.79
N GLY A 90 -1.28 -7.23 -17.46
CA GLY A 90 -1.64 -6.75 -16.13
C GLY A 90 -2.55 -7.74 -15.40
N GLN A 91 -2.79 -7.50 -14.12
CA GLN A 91 -3.84 -8.20 -13.40
C GLN A 91 -5.23 -7.81 -13.94
N ILE A 92 -6.17 -8.74 -13.82
CA ILE A 92 -7.59 -8.46 -14.09
C ILE A 92 -8.17 -7.58 -12.97
N TRP A 93 -9.32 -6.95 -13.23
CA TRP A 93 -10.06 -6.23 -12.20
C TRP A 93 -10.43 -7.17 -11.05
N HIS A 94 -10.04 -6.80 -9.84
CA HIS A 94 -10.32 -7.51 -8.61
C HIS A 94 -10.51 -6.51 -7.47
N GLY A 95 -10.92 -7.02 -6.30
CA GLY A 95 -10.85 -6.28 -5.06
C GLY A 95 -10.03 -7.06 -4.05
N ASP A 96 -9.21 -6.37 -3.28
CA ASP A 96 -8.46 -7.00 -2.21
C ASP A 96 -9.39 -7.39 -1.04
N ALA A 97 -8.97 -8.39 -0.28
CA ALA A 97 -9.66 -8.88 0.92
C ALA A 97 -11.14 -9.32 0.73
N ILE A 98 -11.58 -9.68 -0.48
CA ILE A 98 -12.97 -10.09 -0.76
C ILE A 98 -13.46 -11.33 0.02
N ILE A 99 -12.54 -12.18 0.46
CA ILE A 99 -12.82 -13.38 1.26
C ILE A 99 -12.63 -13.14 2.76
N ASP A 100 -12.20 -11.95 3.16
CA ASP A 100 -12.08 -11.59 4.56
C ASP A 100 -13.46 -11.45 5.19
N THR A 101 -13.64 -12.14 6.32
CA THR A 101 -14.90 -12.14 7.07
C THR A 101 -14.88 -11.18 8.26
N ARG A 102 -13.73 -10.54 8.52
CA ARG A 102 -13.59 -9.52 9.55
C ARG A 102 -14.42 -8.30 9.15
N MET A 103 -15.02 -7.67 10.16
CA MET A 103 -15.83 -6.45 10.00
C MET A 103 -15.06 -5.18 10.41
N HIS A 104 -13.75 -5.30 10.62
CA HIS A 104 -12.91 -4.16 10.97
C HIS A 104 -12.73 -3.25 9.75
N PHE A 105 -12.59 -1.96 9.99
CA PHE A 105 -12.22 -1.01 8.95
C PHE A 105 -10.70 -1.03 8.78
N ASP A 106 -10.24 -1.25 7.56
CA ASP A 106 -8.83 -1.24 7.19
C ASP A 106 -8.58 -0.34 5.97
N ILE A 107 -7.30 -0.11 5.70
CA ILE A 107 -6.82 0.61 4.53
C ILE A 107 -5.59 -0.13 4.01
N GLN A 108 -5.31 0.06 2.72
CA GLN A 108 -4.10 -0.47 2.09
C GLN A 108 -3.27 0.69 1.55
N PHE A 109 -1.97 0.63 1.82
CA PHE A 109 -1.00 1.55 1.23
C PHE A 109 -0.49 0.98 -0.09
N PHE A 110 -0.71 1.74 -1.17
CA PHE A 110 -0.04 1.52 -2.45
C PHE A 110 1.15 2.48 -2.50
N TYR A 111 2.34 1.92 -2.32
CA TYR A 111 3.59 2.70 -2.31
C TYR A 111 4.43 2.37 -3.54
N PHE A 112 4.76 3.42 -4.30
CA PHE A 112 5.61 3.34 -5.48
C PHE A 112 6.93 4.05 -5.16
N ALA A 113 8.01 3.26 -5.06
CA ALA A 113 9.34 3.76 -4.69
C ALA A 113 10.06 4.50 -5.84
N HIS A 114 9.45 4.57 -7.02
CA HIS A 114 9.92 5.32 -8.18
C HIS A 114 8.74 5.68 -9.08
N ASP A 115 9.00 6.49 -10.10
CA ASP A 115 8.00 6.87 -11.10
C ASP A 115 7.37 5.64 -11.76
N THR A 116 6.04 5.68 -11.91
CA THR A 116 5.25 4.63 -12.57
C THR A 116 4.45 5.22 -13.74
N PRO A 117 5.15 5.64 -14.82
CA PRO A 117 4.49 6.18 -15.99
C PRO A 117 3.61 5.10 -16.65
N ARG A 118 2.72 5.51 -17.55
CA ARG A 118 1.70 4.63 -18.15
C ARG A 118 2.31 3.39 -18.81
N GLU A 119 3.46 3.54 -19.46
CA GLU A 119 4.21 2.49 -20.13
C GLU A 119 4.79 1.43 -19.19
N MET A 120 4.91 1.71 -17.89
CA MET A 120 5.38 0.75 -16.88
C MET A 120 4.25 -0.04 -16.18
N GLY A 121 2.99 0.24 -16.52
CA GLY A 121 1.85 -0.57 -16.05
C GLY A 121 1.49 -0.36 -14.57
N GLY A 122 1.45 0.89 -14.11
CA GLY A 122 0.98 1.22 -12.76
C GLY A 122 -0.47 0.79 -12.47
N THR A 123 -0.86 0.81 -11.20
CA THR A 123 -2.19 0.36 -10.75
C THR A 123 -3.31 1.25 -11.29
N MET A 124 -4.35 0.62 -11.84
CA MET A 124 -5.60 1.29 -12.21
C MET A 124 -6.62 1.12 -11.08
N ILE A 125 -7.19 2.23 -10.60
CA ILE A 125 -8.25 2.23 -9.59
C ILE A 125 -9.54 2.68 -10.26
N LEU A 126 -10.65 1.99 -9.97
CA LEU A 126 -12.00 2.39 -10.39
C LEU A 126 -12.66 3.19 -9.25
N PRO A 127 -12.79 4.52 -9.34
CA PRO A 127 -13.32 5.31 -8.23
C PRO A 127 -14.75 4.91 -7.83
N GLY A 128 -15.00 4.81 -6.53
CA GLY A 128 -16.31 4.45 -5.97
C GLY A 128 -16.67 2.96 -6.08
N SER A 129 -15.76 2.12 -6.56
CA SER A 129 -16.00 0.67 -6.69
C SER A 129 -16.12 -0.04 -5.33
N HIS A 130 -15.58 0.53 -4.24
CA HIS A 130 -15.68 0.00 -2.88
C HIS A 130 -17.12 -0.08 -2.34
N TYR A 131 -18.07 0.62 -2.97
CA TYR A 131 -19.51 0.47 -2.68
C TYR A 131 -20.19 -0.66 -3.43
N ARG A 132 -19.46 -1.39 -4.29
CA ARG A 132 -20.02 -2.46 -5.12
C ARG A 132 -19.61 -3.80 -4.55
N ARG A 133 -20.59 -4.70 -4.45
CA ARG A 133 -20.29 -6.11 -4.26
C ARG A 133 -19.77 -6.66 -5.59
N ILE A 134 -18.55 -7.18 -5.56
CA ILE A 134 -17.95 -7.88 -6.68
C ILE A 134 -17.99 -9.38 -6.38
N CYS A 135 -18.20 -10.18 -7.42
CA CYS A 135 -17.99 -11.62 -7.38
C CYS A 135 -16.76 -11.87 -8.23
N GLU A 136 -15.65 -12.22 -7.61
CA GLU A 136 -14.44 -12.61 -8.31
C GLU A 136 -14.48 -14.10 -8.60
N THR A 137 -13.97 -14.49 -9.76
CA THR A 137 -13.65 -15.86 -10.12
C THR A 137 -12.16 -15.90 -10.35
N ASP A 138 -11.43 -16.61 -9.48
CA ASP A 138 -10.02 -16.96 -9.66
C ASP A 138 -9.80 -17.84 -10.90
#